data_AF-A0A1C3USL4-F1
#
_entry.id   AF-A0A1C3USL4-F1
#
_cell.length_a   1.000
_cell.length_b   1.000
_cell.length_c   1.000
_cell.angle_alpha   90.00
_cell.angle_beta   90.00
_cell.angle_gamma   90.00
#
_symmetry.space_group_name_H-M   'P 1'
#
loop_
_entity.id
_entity.type
_entity.pdbx_description
1 polymer ?
#
loop_
_entity_poly.entity_id
_entity_poly.type
_entity_poly.pdbx_seq_one_letter_code
_entity_poly.pdbx_strand_id
1 'polypeptide(L)' 'MTEKLSAAEYIRKSEEVQLLIAENRVAEEQVLDTLNALGSRSDIDKRWLSIARTDIERGFMALNRALAEPLMNMLSEVEL' A
#
# COMPACT_ATOMS: atom_id res chain seq x y z
N MET A 1 25.08 -16.13 10.83
CA MET A 1 24.28 -16.42 12.03
C MET A 1 23.14 -15.42 11.98
N THR A 2 21.97 -15.81 11.46
CA THR A 2 20.81 -14.92 11.42
C THR A 2 20.31 -14.81 12.85
N GLU A 3 20.43 -13.62 13.44
CA GLU A 3 19.94 -13.35 14.78
C GLU A 3 18.41 -13.47 14.73
N LYS A 4 17.84 -14.39 15.51
CA LYS A 4 16.41 -14.66 15.45
C LYS A 4 15.63 -13.53 16.12
N LEU A 5 14.51 -13.17 15.52
CA LEU A 5 13.68 -12.04 15.96
C LEU A 5 12.76 -12.49 17.10
N SER A 6 12.62 -11.67 18.15
CA SER A 6 11.62 -11.95 19.18
C SER A 6 10.20 -11.65 18.69
N ALA A 7 9.20 -12.32 19.26
CA ALA A 7 7.80 -12.06 18.95
C ALA A 7 7.40 -10.59 19.19
N ALA A 8 7.96 -9.96 20.23
CA ALA A 8 7.68 -8.56 20.56
C ALA A 8 8.22 -7.59 19.47
N GLU A 9 9.41 -7.85 18.94
CA GLU A 9 9.98 -7.05 17.86
C GLU A 9 9.23 -7.23 16.55
N TYR A 10 8.79 -8.45 16.25
CA TYR A 10 7.94 -8.73 15.09
C TYR A 10 6.61 -7.94 15.16
N ILE A 11 5.93 -8.01 16.32
CA ILE A 11 4.66 -7.30 16.53
C ILE A 11 4.85 -5.80 16.34
N ARG A 12 5.86 -5.22 16.97
CA ARG A 12 6.13 -3.79 16.85
C ARG A 12 6.38 -3.38 15.38
N LYS A 13 7.20 -4.13 14.64
CA LYS A 13 7.44 -3.85 13.21
C LYS A 13 6.17 -4.01 12.37
N SER A 14 5.33 -5.00 12.70
CA SER A 14 4.04 -5.18 12.05
C SER A 14 3.12 -3.98 12.25
N GLU A 15 3.05 -3.43 13.47
CA GLU A 15 2.26 -2.23 13.76
C GLU A 15 2.78 -1.02 12.99
N GLU A 16 4.10 -0.80 12.94
CA GLU A 16 4.72 0.27 12.15
C GLU A 16 4.37 0.16 10.65
N VAL A 17 4.44 -1.05 10.07
CA VAL A 17 4.05 -1.30 8.67
C VAL A 17 2.55 -1.06 8.45
N GLN A 18 1.69 -1.49 9.37
CA GLN A 18 0.24 -1.27 9.27
C GLN A 18 -0.13 0.21 9.30
N LEU A 19 0.55 1.02 10.10
CA LEU A 19 0.36 2.47 10.13
C LEU A 19 0.71 3.10 8.77
N LEU A 20 1.84 2.73 8.18
CA LEU A 20 2.24 3.24 6.85
C LEU A 20 1.26 2.81 5.75
N ILE A 21 0.75 1.58 5.78
CA ILE A 21 -0.27 1.12 4.82
C ILE A 21 -1.59 1.89 5.02
N ALA A 22 -1.97 2.20 6.26
CA ALA A 22 -3.16 3.00 6.53
C ALA A 22 -3.01 4.44 5.99
N GLU A 23 -1.84 5.05 6.13
CA GLU A 23 -1.54 6.36 5.53
C GLU A 23 -1.62 6.32 3.99
N ASN A 24 -1.04 5.29 3.37
CA ASN A 24 -1.13 5.09 1.93
C ASN A 24 -2.57 4.97 1.44
N ARG A 25 -3.42 4.25 2.18
CA ARG A 25 -4.84 4.10 1.85
C ARG A 25 -5.56 5.45 1.83
N VAL A 26 -5.30 6.32 2.81
CA VAL A 26 -5.90 7.66 2.83
C VAL A 26 -5.49 8.47 1.60
N ALA A 27 -4.21 8.40 1.22
CA ALA A 27 -3.70 9.07 0.02
C ALA A 27 -4.31 8.48 -1.26
N GLU A 28 -4.46 7.16 -1.35
CA GLU A 28 -5.11 6.47 -2.48
C GLU A 28 -6.56 6.91 -2.64
N GLU A 29 -7.34 6.87 -1.56
CA GLU A 29 -8.75 7.27 -1.57
C GLU A 29 -8.93 8.72 -2.06
N GLN A 30 -8.10 9.66 -1.60
CA GLN A 30 -8.15 11.06 -2.06
C GLN A 30 -7.89 11.21 -3.57
N VAL A 31 -6.93 10.46 -4.11
CA VAL A 31 -6.62 10.49 -5.55
C VAL A 31 -7.74 9.84 -6.35
N LEU A 32 -8.27 8.69 -5.90
CA LEU A 32 -9.37 8.01 -6.57
C LEU A 32 -10.66 8.84 -6.57
N ASP A 33 -10.94 9.58 -5.50
CA ASP A 33 -12.06 10.52 -5.42
C ASP A 33 -11.90 11.67 -6.43
N THR A 34 -10.67 12.17 -6.60
CA THR A 34 -10.37 13.16 -7.64
C THR A 34 -10.66 12.59 -9.04
N LEU A 35 -10.24 11.35 -9.31
CA LEU A 35 -10.54 10.68 -10.58
C LEU A 35 -12.05 10.46 -10.77
N ASN A 36 -12.79 10.12 -9.72
CA ASN A 36 -14.24 9.96 -9.75
C ASN A 36 -14.93 11.28 -10.14
N ALA A 37 -14.53 12.40 -9.53
CA ALA A 37 -15.06 13.72 -9.85
C ALA A 37 -14.81 14.09 -11.32
N LEU A 38 -13.60 13.87 -11.84
CA LEU A 38 -13.26 14.06 -13.26
C LEU A 38 -14.03 13.09 -14.18
N GLY A 39 -14.37 11.91 -13.66
CA GLY A 39 -15.22 10.90 -14.32
C GLY A 39 -16.60 11.41 -14.70
N SER A 40 -17.16 12.37 -13.95
CA SER A 40 -18.48 12.96 -14.23
C SER A 40 -18.49 14.01 -15.36
N ARG A 41 -17.32 14.53 -15.76
CA ARG A 41 -17.20 15.62 -16.73
C ARG A 41 -17.24 15.15 -18.18
N SER A 42 -18.09 15.71 -19.03
CA SER A 42 -18.22 15.31 -20.44
C SER A 42 -17.09 15.81 -21.35
N ASP A 43 -16.32 16.81 -20.90
CA ASP A 43 -15.21 17.43 -21.64
C ASP A 43 -13.86 16.75 -21.44
N ILE A 44 -13.80 15.68 -20.63
CA ILE A 44 -12.57 14.93 -20.31
C ILE A 44 -12.52 13.62 -21.09
N ASP A 45 -11.37 13.34 -21.70
CA ASP A 45 -11.09 12.05 -22.34
C ASP A 45 -11.02 10.92 -21.29
N LYS A 46 -12.00 10.01 -21.37
CA LYS A 46 -12.15 8.89 -20.43
C LYS A 46 -11.11 7.80 -20.62
N ARG A 47 -10.47 7.70 -21.79
CA ARG A 47 -9.39 6.75 -22.01
C ARG A 47 -8.21 7.06 -21.12
N TRP A 48 -7.78 8.31 -21.08
CA TRP A 48 -6.67 8.75 -20.24
C TRP A 48 -6.99 8.68 -18.75
N LEU A 49 -8.24 8.98 -18.36
CA LEU A 49 -8.68 8.83 -16.98
C LEU A 49 -8.66 7.35 -16.52
N SER A 50 -9.05 6.43 -17.39
CA SER A 50 -9.00 4.98 -17.12
C SER A 50 -7.57 4.47 -16.94
N ILE A 51 -6.65 4.92 -17.80
CA ILE A 51 -5.21 4.60 -17.68
C ILE A 51 -4.67 5.12 -16.34
N ALA A 52 -4.93 6.40 -16.02
CA ALA A 52 -4.49 7.00 -14.77
C ALA A 52 -4.98 6.21 -13.55
N ARG A 53 -6.27 5.82 -13.52
CA ARG A 53 -6.83 5.00 -12.45
C ARG A 53 -6.04 3.70 -12.27
N THR A 54 -5.86 2.94 -13.35
CA THR A 54 -5.18 1.64 -13.29
C THR A 54 -3.74 1.79 -12.81
N ASP A 55 -3.02 2.81 -13.28
CA ASP A 55 -1.63 3.03 -12.90
C ASP A 55 -1.49 3.50 -11.44
N ILE A 56 -2.43 4.30 -10.94
CA ILE A 56 -2.49 4.72 -9.54
C ILE A 56 -2.76 3.54 -8.62
N GLU A 57 -3.78 2.73 -8.91
CA GLU A 57 -4.13 1.53 -8.13
C GLU A 57 -2.95 0.53 -8.11
N ARG A 58 -2.28 0.33 -9.25
CA ARG A 58 -1.05 -0.48 -9.33
C ARG A 58 0.11 0.12 -8.54
N GLY A 59 0.26 1.44 -8.55
CA GLY A 59 1.28 2.16 -7.80
C GLY A 59 1.13 1.94 -6.29
N PHE A 60 -0.08 2.12 -5.76
CA PHE A 60 -0.37 1.87 -4.34
C PHE A 60 -0.24 0.40 -3.96
N MET A 61 -0.66 -0.52 -4.83
CA MET A 61 -0.44 -1.95 -4.62
C MET A 61 1.05 -2.29 -4.53
N ALA A 62 1.87 -1.77 -5.45
CA ALA A 62 3.32 -1.98 -5.43
C ALA A 62 3.98 -1.34 -4.20
N LEU A 63 3.55 -0.15 -3.81
CA LEU A 63 4.04 0.54 -2.61
C LEU A 63 3.72 -0.24 -1.33
N ASN A 64 2.47 -0.68 -1.16
CA ASN A 64 2.07 -1.49 -0.02
C ASN A 64 2.78 -2.85 0.00
N ARG A 65 3.03 -3.45 -1.17
CA ARG A 65 3.82 -4.68 -1.29
C ARG A 65 5.26 -4.46 -0.80
N ALA A 66 5.90 -3.34 -1.18
CA ALA A 66 7.25 -3.01 -0.73
C ALA A 66 7.37 -2.87 0.79
N LEU A 67 6.30 -2.42 1.47
CA LEU A 67 6.24 -2.35 2.93
C LEU A 67 5.99 -3.72 3.59
N ALA A 68 5.10 -4.53 3.01
CA ALA A 68 4.67 -5.80 3.60
C ALA A 68 5.63 -6.97 3.37
N GLU A 69 6.35 -7.00 2.23
CA GLU A 69 7.26 -8.10 1.87
C GLU A 69 8.35 -8.38 2.92
N PRO A 70 9.08 -7.37 3.45
CA PRO A 70 10.06 -7.60 4.49
C PRO A 70 9.45 -8.26 5.74
N LEU A 71 8.24 -7.83 6.13
CA LEU A 71 7.54 -8.37 7.29
C LEU A 71 7.12 -9.83 7.09
N MET A 72 6.62 -10.19 5.91
CA MET A 72 6.28 -11.58 5.57
C MET A 72 7.50 -12.51 5.64
N ASN A 73 8.66 -12.04 5.19
CA ASN A 73 9.90 -12.81 5.28
C ASN A 73 10.34 -13.00 6.75
N MET A 74 10.22 -11.95 7.58
CA MET A 74 10.56 -11.99 9.00
C MET A 74 9.72 -13.00 9.80
N LEU A 75 8.46 -13.24 9.41
CA LEU A 75 7.60 -14.22 10.10
C LEU A 75 8.23 -15.62 10.14
N SER A 76 9.00 -15.98 9.10
CA SER A 76 9.71 -17.27 9.04
C SER A 76 10.91 -17.37 9.99
N GLU A 77 11.32 -16.26 10.60
CA GLU A 77 12.51 -16.14 11.45
C GLU A 77 12.18 -15.90 12.95
N VAL A 78 10.88 -15.84 13.30
CA VAL A 78 10.42 -15.63 14.68
C VAL A 78 10.56 -16.91 15.52
N GLU A 79 11.16 -16.82 16.70
CA GLU A 79 11.11 -17.90 17.70
C GLU A 79 9.77 -17.89 18.44
N LEU A 80 9.07 -19.03 18.43
CA LEU A 80 7.84 -19.30 19.18
C LEU A 80 8.13 -19.79 20.60
#